data_AF-A0A812QGR3-F1
#
_entry.id   AF-A0A812QGR3-F1
#
_cell.length_a   1.000
_cell.length_b   1.000
_cell.length_c   1.000
_cell.angle_alpha   90.00
_cell.angle_beta   90.00
_cell.angle_gamma   90.00
#
_symmetry.space_group_name_H-M   'P 1'
#
loop_
_entity.id
_entity.type
_entity.pdbx_description
1 polymer ?
#
loop_
_entity_poly.entity_id
_entity_poly.type
_entity_poly.pdbx_seq_one_letter_code
_entity_poly.pdbx_strand_id
1 'polypeptide(L)'
;MVLLEAFGLASKELFDYNRENYKFDQEQRLERDMQRVEMQIERFDLFREDIEDLVKLTVDKMDMYHIVGALFLSFTALVYCEGIIQGPQPPFFMGQYFLTVAASFVYLLLAVWLSMYASIASHSFGVRLRTRYVRLPIPNLSQIQSLTTKLSDFEQQGISKVMRIPFGPQGAQKWELEAERKAEEQGQPSAQSSGNQRAAMPEVRLADQGDIGFGREDILMQAAASVPGKHVELFRKLQAKWQCYDAYARISMALGVNQMIQSVNYFVVGFTMIQTCSPSNGYAATIIFQGCTFGLAFLDIAGLKKWKIFALQIVGAMPMVILVAMLTVANRGRSGSESIALLSSAFYASPLCAFLEAIWLELFMMTAKPTDDEASLPRKFRTVLFLDVFGDAAFDPTEAEHAAVTAGVDGKMEELRDDAAKREA
;
A
#
# COMPACT_ATOMS: atom_id res chain seq x y z
N MET A 1 -15.87 -1.67 -84.71
CA MET A 1 -16.92 -1.30 -83.74
C MET A 1 -17.07 -2.33 -82.64
N VAL A 2 -17.36 -3.60 -82.94
CA VAL A 2 -17.60 -4.66 -81.92
C VAL A 2 -16.49 -4.81 -80.86
N LEU A 3 -15.20 -4.76 -81.24
CA LEU A 3 -14.08 -4.83 -80.29
C LEU A 3 -14.01 -3.64 -79.31
N LEU A 4 -14.45 -2.45 -79.75
CA LEU A 4 -14.42 -1.22 -78.96
C LEU A 4 -15.56 -1.20 -77.94
N GLU A 5 -16.72 -1.75 -78.31
CA GLU A 5 -17.85 -1.95 -77.39
C GLU A 5 -17.54 -3.03 -76.34
N ALA A 6 -16.93 -4.15 -76.74
CA ALA A 6 -16.50 -5.19 -75.80
C ALA A 6 -15.44 -4.68 -74.80
N PHE A 7 -14.49 -3.85 -75.25
CA PHE A 7 -13.50 -3.23 -74.36
C PHE A 7 -14.13 -2.21 -73.41
N GLY A 8 -15.13 -1.46 -73.87
CA GLY A 8 -15.92 -0.53 -73.05
C GLY A 8 -16.71 -1.23 -71.94
N LEU A 9 -17.35 -2.36 -72.26
CA LEU A 9 -18.08 -3.17 -71.27
C LEU A 9 -17.13 -3.79 -70.24
N ALA A 10 -16.02 -4.40 -70.69
CA ALA A 10 -15.05 -5.02 -69.79
C ALA A 10 -14.34 -4.00 -68.88
N SER A 11 -14.03 -2.81 -69.40
CA SER A 11 -13.42 -1.73 -68.59
C SER A 11 -14.39 -1.17 -67.55
N LYS A 12 -15.68 -1.09 -67.86
CA LYS A 12 -16.72 -0.68 -66.91
C LYS A 12 -16.89 -1.72 -65.78
N GLU A 13 -17.00 -3.00 -66.12
CA GLU A 13 -17.11 -4.07 -65.13
C GLU A 13 -15.87 -4.14 -64.22
N LEU A 14 -14.67 -3.98 -64.78
CA LEU A 14 -13.43 -3.95 -64.00
C LEU A 14 -13.35 -2.72 -63.08
N PHE A 15 -13.80 -1.55 -63.55
CA PHE A 15 -13.88 -0.35 -62.73
C PHE A 15 -14.87 -0.51 -61.57
N ASP A 16 -16.07 -1.03 -61.85
CA ASP A 16 -17.11 -1.24 -60.84
C ASP A 16 -16.63 -2.27 -59.80
N TYR A 17 -16.00 -3.36 -60.22
CA TYR A 17 -15.38 -4.35 -59.32
C TYR A 17 -14.30 -3.74 -58.41
N ASN A 18 -13.36 -2.97 -58.97
CA ASN A 18 -12.30 -2.33 -58.18
C ASN A 18 -12.85 -1.28 -57.21
N ARG A 19 -13.92 -0.58 -57.60
CA ARG A 19 -14.61 0.38 -56.74
C ARG A 19 -15.32 -0.31 -55.59
N GLU A 20 -16.00 -1.43 -55.83
CA GLU A 20 -16.62 -2.25 -54.79
C GLU A 20 -15.58 -2.84 -53.84
N ASN A 21 -14.49 -3.38 -54.38
CA ASN A 21 -13.39 -3.91 -53.56
C ASN A 21 -12.72 -2.80 -52.72
N TYR A 22 -12.55 -1.59 -53.28
CA TYR A 22 -12.08 -0.44 -52.50
C TYR A 22 -13.04 -0.09 -51.37
N LYS A 23 -14.35 -0.06 -51.61
CA LYS A 23 -15.34 0.18 -50.54
C LYS A 23 -15.23 -0.88 -49.44
N PHE A 24 -15.18 -2.14 -49.81
CA PHE A 24 -15.03 -3.26 -48.88
C PHE A 24 -13.75 -3.15 -48.03
N ASP A 25 -12.60 -2.87 -48.67
CA ASP A 25 -11.33 -2.66 -47.97
C ASP A 25 -11.40 -1.46 -47.00
N GLN A 26 -12.11 -0.38 -47.36
CA GLN A 26 -12.30 0.77 -46.48
C GLN A 26 -13.23 0.46 -45.31
N GLU A 27 -14.31 -0.28 -45.53
CA GLU A 27 -15.19 -0.74 -44.45
C GLU A 27 -14.42 -1.62 -43.45
N GLN A 28 -13.60 -2.57 -43.93
CA GLN A 28 -12.76 -3.38 -43.04
C GLN A 28 -11.70 -2.57 -42.29
N ARG A 29 -11.13 -1.53 -42.91
CA ARG A 29 -10.20 -0.61 -42.24
C ARG A 29 -10.92 0.17 -41.13
N LEU A 30 -12.08 0.73 -41.43
CA LEU A 30 -12.90 1.46 -40.47
C LEU A 30 -13.30 0.56 -39.29
N GLU A 31 -13.76 -0.65 -39.55
CA GLU A 31 -14.16 -1.61 -38.51
C GLU A 31 -12.97 -1.96 -37.59
N ARG A 32 -11.81 -2.27 -38.17
CA ARG A 32 -10.59 -2.55 -37.40
C ARG A 32 -10.13 -1.36 -36.58
N ASP A 33 -10.19 -0.15 -37.11
CA ASP A 33 -9.78 1.05 -36.36
C ASP A 33 -10.79 1.42 -35.27
N MET A 34 -12.08 1.19 -35.50
CA MET A 34 -13.11 1.33 -34.47
C MET A 34 -12.91 0.33 -33.32
N GLN A 35 -12.63 -0.95 -33.63
CA GLN A 35 -12.28 -1.96 -32.62
C GLN A 35 -11.03 -1.58 -31.82
N ARG A 36 -10.05 -0.91 -32.44
CA ARG A 36 -8.86 -0.40 -31.72
C ARG A 36 -9.21 0.69 -30.73
N VAL A 37 -10.05 1.64 -31.13
CA VAL A 37 -10.52 2.70 -30.24
C VAL A 37 -11.32 2.09 -29.08
N GLU A 38 -12.17 1.09 -29.37
CA GLU A 38 -12.91 0.34 -28.35
C GLU A 38 -11.98 -0.34 -27.34
N MET A 39 -10.98 -1.11 -27.80
CA MET A 39 -9.97 -1.72 -26.92
C MET A 39 -9.19 -0.69 -26.08
N GLN A 40 -8.92 0.50 -26.63
CA GLN A 40 -8.28 1.58 -25.87
C GLN A 40 -9.21 2.12 -24.78
N ILE A 41 -10.48 2.35 -25.09
CA ILE A 41 -11.48 2.81 -24.12
C ILE A 41 -11.60 1.80 -22.97
N GLU A 42 -11.79 0.51 -23.29
CA GLU A 42 -11.88 -0.56 -22.29
C GLU A 42 -10.63 -0.61 -21.38
N ARG A 43 -9.44 -0.47 -21.97
CA ARG A 43 -8.20 -0.41 -21.19
C ARG A 43 -8.16 0.78 -20.22
N PHE A 44 -8.62 1.95 -20.66
CA PHE A 44 -8.69 3.13 -19.79
C PHE A 44 -9.76 2.98 -18.73
N ASP A 45 -10.86 2.29 -19.01
CA ASP A 45 -11.87 1.96 -18.02
C ASP A 45 -11.31 1.02 -16.94
N LEU A 46 -10.57 -0.02 -17.32
CA LEU A 46 -9.85 -0.88 -16.36
C LEU A 46 -8.90 -0.06 -15.47
N PHE A 47 -8.13 0.87 -16.04
CA PHE A 47 -7.25 1.73 -15.22
C PHE A 47 -8.02 2.63 -14.25
N ARG A 48 -9.24 3.04 -14.59
CA ARG A 48 -10.08 3.86 -13.71
C ARG A 48 -10.68 3.03 -12.58
N GLU A 49 -11.04 1.79 -12.87
CA GLU A 49 -11.51 0.80 -11.89
C GLU A 49 -10.38 0.44 -10.92
N ASP A 50 -9.18 0.15 -11.40
CA ASP A 50 -8.01 -0.11 -10.54
C ASP A 50 -7.76 1.03 -9.54
N ILE A 51 -7.80 2.28 -10.01
CA ILE A 51 -7.62 3.45 -9.13
C ILE A 51 -8.77 3.57 -8.12
N GLU A 52 -9.99 3.29 -8.55
CA GLU A 52 -11.17 3.33 -7.67
C GLU A 52 -11.05 2.29 -6.56
N ASP A 53 -10.69 1.05 -6.90
CA ASP A 53 -10.54 -0.04 -5.95
C ASP A 53 -9.40 0.19 -4.96
N LEU A 54 -8.25 0.69 -5.41
CA LEU A 54 -7.13 1.03 -4.53
C LEU A 54 -7.47 2.15 -3.53
N VAL A 55 -8.19 3.17 -4.00
CA VAL A 55 -8.64 4.27 -3.14
C VAL A 55 -9.68 3.77 -2.15
N LYS A 56 -10.64 2.98 -2.63
CA LYS A 56 -11.71 2.39 -1.81
C LYS A 56 -11.15 1.50 -0.72
N LEU A 57 -10.16 0.65 -1.01
CA LEU A 57 -9.47 -0.16 -0.02
C LEU A 57 -8.87 0.69 1.11
N THR A 58 -8.27 1.84 0.76
CA THR A 58 -7.71 2.77 1.75
C THR A 58 -8.81 3.41 2.59
N VAL A 59 -9.88 3.90 1.94
CA VAL A 59 -11.01 4.56 2.62
C VAL A 59 -11.72 3.59 3.56
N ASP A 60 -12.08 2.40 3.09
CA ASP A 60 -12.78 1.38 3.88
C ASP A 60 -11.95 1.00 5.12
N LYS A 61 -10.63 0.85 4.96
CA LYS A 61 -9.70 0.60 6.06
C LYS A 61 -9.67 1.75 7.07
N MET A 62 -9.59 3.00 6.60
CA MET A 62 -9.56 4.18 7.48
C MET A 62 -10.87 4.39 8.23
N ASP A 63 -12.00 4.09 7.59
CA ASP A 63 -13.32 4.16 8.21
C ASP A 63 -13.44 3.12 9.33
N MET A 64 -12.89 1.91 9.17
CA MET A 64 -12.81 0.94 10.26
C MET A 64 -11.96 1.46 11.42
N TYR A 65 -10.83 2.11 11.14
CA TYR A 65 -10.00 2.71 12.19
C TYR A 65 -10.74 3.83 12.94
N HIS A 66 -11.51 4.63 12.21
CA HIS A 66 -12.31 5.68 12.80
C HIS A 66 -13.39 5.13 13.74
N ILE A 67 -14.17 4.12 13.29
CA ILE A 67 -15.23 3.50 14.09
C ILE A 67 -14.67 2.83 15.34
N VAL A 68 -13.63 2.01 15.19
CA VAL A 68 -12.98 1.29 16.30
C VAL A 68 -12.34 2.29 17.28
N GLY A 69 -11.67 3.32 16.77
CA GLY A 69 -11.08 4.38 17.57
C GLY A 69 -12.12 5.16 18.38
N ALA A 70 -13.25 5.52 17.77
CA ALA A 70 -14.35 6.19 18.46
C ALA A 70 -14.97 5.35 19.58
N LEU A 71 -15.10 4.04 19.36
CA LEU A 71 -15.58 3.09 20.37
C LEU A 71 -14.60 2.96 21.55
N PHE A 72 -13.29 2.88 21.29
CA PHE A 72 -12.32 2.87 22.40
C PHE A 72 -12.21 4.21 23.12
N LEU A 73 -12.42 5.34 22.43
CA LEU A 73 -12.50 6.65 23.06
C LEU A 73 -13.67 6.75 24.04
N SER A 74 -14.85 6.23 23.68
CA SER A 74 -16.00 6.23 24.58
C SER A 74 -15.76 5.35 25.82
N PHE A 75 -15.14 4.17 25.66
CA PHE A 75 -14.72 3.34 26.79
C PHE A 75 -13.69 4.04 27.67
N THR A 76 -12.70 4.71 27.09
CA THR A 76 -11.68 5.44 27.85
C THR A 76 -12.30 6.59 28.64
N ALA A 77 -13.26 7.31 28.06
CA ALA A 77 -14.01 8.36 28.75
C ALA A 77 -14.87 7.81 29.91
N LEU A 78 -15.52 6.66 29.70
CA LEU A 78 -16.28 5.98 30.76
C LEU A 78 -15.37 5.57 31.91
N VAL A 79 -14.24 4.92 31.62
CA VAL A 79 -13.25 4.52 32.62
C VAL A 79 -12.70 5.74 33.36
N TYR A 80 -12.47 6.86 32.68
CA TYR A 80 -12.00 8.10 33.30
C TYR A 80 -13.02 8.70 34.30
N CYS A 81 -14.30 8.72 33.92
CA CYS A 81 -15.36 9.35 34.71
C CYS A 81 -15.91 8.45 35.83
N GLU A 82 -16.15 7.17 35.53
CA GLU A 82 -16.81 6.23 36.44
C GLU A 82 -15.82 5.33 37.20
N GLY A 83 -14.57 5.22 36.74
CA GLY A 83 -13.53 4.35 37.30
C GLY A 83 -12.96 4.82 38.64
N ILE A 84 -13.82 5.27 39.56
CA ILE A 84 -13.43 5.74 40.88
C ILE A 84 -13.27 4.56 41.83
N ILE A 85 -12.05 4.34 42.29
CA ILE A 85 -11.77 3.34 43.32
C ILE A 85 -12.11 3.95 44.69
N GLN A 86 -13.08 3.34 45.36
CA GLN A 86 -13.44 3.66 46.73
C GLN A 86 -12.33 3.16 47.70
N GLY A 87 -11.96 3.98 48.68
CA GLY A 87 -11.04 3.60 49.74
C GLY A 87 -9.82 4.51 49.89
N PRO A 88 -9.01 4.29 50.93
CA PRO A 88 -7.79 5.05 51.20
C PRO A 88 -6.68 4.64 50.21
N GLN A 89 -6.74 5.22 49.02
CA GLN A 89 -5.83 4.94 47.93
C GLN A 89 -4.57 5.83 47.98
N PRO A 90 -3.40 5.26 47.67
CA PRO A 90 -2.17 6.04 47.52
C PRO A 90 -2.32 7.12 46.43
N PRO A 91 -1.99 8.40 46.68
CA PRO A 91 -2.16 9.47 45.68
C PRO A 91 -1.41 9.21 44.36
N PHE A 92 -0.22 8.60 44.44
CA PHE A 92 0.57 8.30 43.26
C PHE A 92 -0.07 7.27 42.34
N PHE A 93 -0.76 6.28 42.91
CA PHE A 93 -1.42 5.22 42.16
C PHE A 93 -2.54 5.83 41.31
N MET A 94 -3.31 6.76 41.89
CA MET A 94 -4.32 7.51 41.15
C MET A 94 -3.72 8.42 40.09
N GLY A 95 -2.60 9.08 40.39
CA GLY A 95 -1.86 9.88 39.42
C GLY A 95 -1.48 9.05 38.19
N GLN A 96 -0.88 7.87 38.40
CA GLN A 96 -0.47 6.98 37.32
C GLN A 96 -1.67 6.41 36.54
N TYR A 97 -2.72 5.99 37.26
CA TYR A 97 -3.97 5.53 36.66
C TYR A 97 -4.57 6.59 35.74
N PHE A 98 -4.82 7.81 36.23
CA PHE A 98 -5.39 8.87 35.40
C PHE A 98 -4.47 9.30 34.25
N LEU A 99 -3.14 9.28 34.45
CA LEU A 99 -2.18 9.60 33.40
C LEU A 99 -2.26 8.57 32.26
N THR A 100 -2.33 7.27 32.58
CA THR A 100 -2.45 6.20 31.56
C THR A 100 -3.79 6.24 30.83
N VAL A 101 -4.89 6.51 31.53
CA VAL A 101 -6.20 6.74 30.89
C VAL A 101 -6.16 7.97 29.97
N ALA A 102 -5.58 9.07 30.42
CA ALA A 102 -5.46 10.29 29.62
C ALA A 102 -4.53 10.08 28.40
N ALA A 103 -3.43 9.36 28.56
CA ALA A 103 -2.53 9.01 27.45
C ALA A 103 -3.26 8.13 26.42
N SER A 104 -3.99 7.10 26.87
CA SER A 104 -4.86 6.28 26.03
C SER A 104 -5.82 7.15 25.21
N PHE A 105 -6.51 8.08 25.87
CA PHE A 105 -7.46 8.98 25.22
C PHE A 105 -6.78 9.83 24.13
N VAL A 106 -5.64 10.45 24.43
CA VAL A 106 -4.91 11.30 23.49
C VAL A 106 -4.42 10.51 22.27
N TYR A 107 -3.86 9.32 22.47
CA TYR A 107 -3.38 8.48 21.36
C TYR A 107 -4.52 7.95 20.48
N LEU A 108 -5.66 7.55 21.08
CA LEU A 108 -6.84 7.13 20.33
C LEU A 108 -7.47 8.31 19.56
N LEU A 109 -7.50 9.51 20.15
CA LEU A 109 -7.97 10.72 19.47
C LEU A 109 -7.08 11.07 18.28
N LEU A 110 -5.76 10.96 18.46
CA LEU A 110 -4.80 11.17 17.38
C LEU A 110 -4.97 10.11 16.28
N ALA A 111 -5.22 8.84 16.63
CA ALA A 111 -5.52 7.79 15.66
C ALA A 111 -6.75 8.13 14.81
N VAL A 112 -7.85 8.57 15.43
CA VAL A 112 -9.08 8.99 14.76
C VAL A 112 -8.85 10.20 13.86
N TRP A 113 -8.11 11.20 14.34
CA TRP A 113 -7.78 12.39 13.55
C TRP A 113 -6.98 12.02 12.30
N LEU A 114 -5.94 11.21 12.48
CA LEU A 114 -5.07 10.79 11.40
C LEU A 114 -5.80 9.92 10.36
N SER A 115 -6.66 9.01 10.80
CA SER A 115 -7.46 8.18 9.88
C SER A 115 -8.46 9.02 9.10
N MET A 116 -9.10 10.01 9.73
CA MET A 116 -10.00 10.95 9.06
C MET A 116 -9.25 11.76 7.98
N TYR A 117 -8.06 12.29 8.31
CA TYR A 117 -7.25 13.03 7.34
C TYR A 117 -6.82 12.13 6.17
N ALA A 118 -6.36 10.91 6.46
CA ALA A 118 -5.94 9.95 5.44
C ALA A 118 -7.09 9.58 4.49
N SER A 119 -8.31 9.35 5.01
CA SER A 119 -9.51 9.04 4.23
C SER A 119 -9.92 10.19 3.29
N ILE A 120 -9.97 11.43 3.82
CA ILE A 120 -10.32 12.60 3.00
C ILE A 120 -9.26 12.85 1.92
N ALA A 121 -7.98 12.74 2.28
CA ALA A 121 -6.88 12.95 1.35
C ALA A 121 -6.88 11.89 0.22
N SER A 122 -6.98 10.60 0.56
CA SER A 122 -6.98 9.51 -0.43
C SER A 122 -8.16 9.63 -1.39
N HIS A 123 -9.36 9.94 -0.89
CA HIS A 123 -10.54 10.14 -1.73
C HIS A 123 -10.38 11.36 -2.66
N SER A 124 -9.91 12.49 -2.13
CA SER A 124 -9.69 13.72 -2.92
C SER A 124 -8.65 13.52 -4.02
N PHE A 125 -7.52 12.87 -3.70
CA PHE A 125 -6.48 12.57 -4.69
C PHE A 125 -6.93 11.50 -5.69
N GLY A 126 -7.69 10.50 -5.26
CA GLY A 126 -8.30 9.50 -6.12
C GLY A 126 -9.20 10.10 -7.19
N VAL A 127 -10.13 10.98 -6.78
CA VAL A 127 -11.01 11.71 -7.71
C VAL A 127 -10.19 12.61 -8.64
N ARG A 128 -9.16 13.29 -8.13
CA ARG A 128 -8.27 14.13 -8.96
C ARG A 128 -7.50 13.30 -9.99
N LEU A 129 -7.06 12.10 -9.63
CA LEU A 129 -6.35 11.18 -10.51
C LEU A 129 -7.24 10.75 -11.68
N ARG A 130 -8.47 10.32 -11.36
CA ARG A 130 -9.48 9.91 -12.35
C ARG A 130 -9.96 11.05 -13.24
N THR A 131 -10.03 12.28 -12.75
CA THR A 131 -10.57 13.42 -13.52
C THR A 131 -9.51 14.17 -14.32
N ARG A 132 -8.24 14.16 -13.91
CA ARG A 132 -7.18 14.93 -14.57
C ARG A 132 -6.22 14.07 -15.38
N TYR A 133 -5.91 12.86 -14.93
CA TYR A 133 -4.84 12.04 -15.53
C TYR A 133 -5.39 10.85 -16.31
N VAL A 134 -6.42 10.17 -15.79
CA VAL A 134 -7.04 9.00 -16.45
C VAL A 134 -8.36 9.41 -17.10
N ARG A 135 -8.25 10.31 -18.08
CA ARG A 135 -9.37 10.69 -18.94
C ARG A 135 -9.50 9.69 -20.07
N LEU A 136 -10.73 9.45 -20.52
CA LEU A 136 -10.99 8.65 -21.71
C LEU A 136 -10.30 9.31 -22.93
N PRO A 137 -9.62 8.52 -23.77
CA PRO A 137 -9.07 9.02 -25.02
C PRO A 137 -10.24 9.34 -25.96
N ILE A 138 -10.62 10.61 -26.05
CA ILE A 138 -11.61 11.05 -27.02
C ILE A 138 -10.88 11.25 -28.35
N PRO A 139 -11.28 10.57 -29.43
CA PRO A 139 -10.62 10.71 -30.72
C PRO A 139 -10.72 12.17 -31.19
N ASN A 140 -9.60 12.69 -31.68
CA ASN A 140 -9.54 14.05 -32.20
C ASN A 140 -10.33 14.15 -33.53
N LEU A 141 -10.84 15.33 -33.87
CA LEU A 141 -11.54 15.55 -35.13
C LEU A 141 -10.69 15.19 -36.35
N SER A 142 -9.38 15.38 -36.28
CA SER A 142 -8.43 14.95 -37.32
C SER A 142 -8.42 13.42 -37.49
N GLN A 143 -8.47 12.68 -36.38
CA GLN A 143 -8.52 11.21 -36.39
C GLN A 143 -9.85 10.75 -36.98
N ILE A 144 -10.97 11.34 -36.55
CA ILE A 144 -12.30 11.07 -37.12
C ILE A 144 -12.34 11.38 -38.62
N GLN A 145 -11.73 12.48 -39.05
CA GLN A 145 -11.63 12.85 -40.46
C GLN A 145 -10.78 11.88 -41.26
N SER A 146 -9.71 11.33 -40.67
CA SER A 146 -8.90 10.29 -41.32
C SER A 146 -9.63 8.96 -41.48
N LEU A 147 -10.57 8.66 -40.58
CA LEU A 147 -11.49 7.52 -40.69
C LEU A 147 -12.58 7.75 -41.73
N THR A 148 -12.91 9.02 -42.02
CA THR A 148 -13.93 9.39 -43.00
C THR A 148 -13.33 9.36 -44.41
N THR A 149 -13.04 8.18 -44.94
CA THR A 149 -12.58 8.06 -46.33
C THR A 149 -13.70 8.37 -47.30
N LYS A 150 -13.44 9.25 -48.26
CA LYS A 150 -14.43 9.63 -49.27
C LYS A 150 -14.23 8.79 -50.51
N LEU A 151 -15.32 8.50 -51.23
CA LEU A 151 -15.26 7.88 -52.56
C LEU A 151 -14.44 8.71 -53.55
N SER A 152 -14.34 10.02 -53.34
CA SER A 152 -13.44 10.89 -54.11
C SER A 152 -11.98 10.47 -54.01
N ASP A 153 -11.56 9.86 -52.89
CA ASP A 153 -10.18 9.46 -52.65
C ASP A 153 -9.81 8.23 -53.51
N PHE A 154 -10.81 7.45 -53.95
CA PHE A 154 -10.62 6.40 -54.95
C PHE A 154 -10.33 7.00 -56.32
N GLU A 155 -11.10 8.01 -56.73
CA GLU A 155 -10.95 8.67 -58.03
C GLU A 155 -9.61 9.42 -58.15
N GLN A 156 -9.07 9.90 -57.02
CA GLN A 156 -7.77 10.58 -56.97
C GLN A 156 -6.55 9.65 -57.04
N GLN A 157 -6.70 8.33 -56.89
CA GLN A 157 -5.56 7.39 -56.88
C GLN A 157 -4.92 7.14 -58.26
N GLY A 158 -5.52 7.68 -59.32
CA GLY A 158 -5.05 7.57 -60.70
C GLY A 158 -5.50 6.29 -61.40
N ILE A 159 -5.66 6.36 -62.73
CA ILE A 159 -6.26 5.31 -63.56
C ILE A 159 -5.56 3.95 -63.40
N SER A 160 -4.24 3.94 -63.22
CA SER A 160 -3.46 2.70 -63.03
C SER A 160 -3.81 1.94 -61.74
N LYS A 161 -4.18 2.64 -60.66
CA LYS A 161 -4.59 1.99 -59.40
C LYS A 161 -6.08 1.64 -59.37
N VAL A 162 -6.88 2.41 -60.10
CA VAL A 162 -8.33 2.21 -60.26
C VAL A 162 -8.64 1.01 -61.15
N MET A 163 -7.78 0.71 -62.14
CA MET A 163 -7.96 -0.40 -63.09
C MET A 163 -7.02 -1.58 -62.76
N ARG A 164 -7.08 -2.09 -61.53
CA ARG A 164 -6.33 -3.31 -61.15
C ARG A 164 -7.02 -4.55 -61.69
N ILE A 165 -6.22 -5.50 -62.18
CA ILE A 165 -6.72 -6.80 -62.63
C ILE A 165 -6.84 -7.70 -61.40
N PRO A 166 -8.03 -8.29 -61.11
CA PRO A 166 -8.17 -9.23 -60.02
C PRO A 166 -7.20 -10.40 -60.17
N PHE A 167 -6.53 -10.79 -59.08
CA PHE A 167 -5.53 -11.87 -59.01
C PHE A 167 -4.25 -11.66 -59.84
N GLY A 168 -3.96 -10.43 -60.27
CA GLY A 168 -2.68 -10.11 -60.91
C GLY A 168 -1.46 -10.33 -59.99
N PRO A 169 -0.27 -10.64 -60.55
CA PRO A 169 0.94 -11.01 -59.79
C PRO A 169 1.52 -9.90 -58.89
N GLN A 170 0.94 -8.70 -58.89
CA GLN A 170 1.47 -7.56 -58.12
C GLN A 170 1.29 -7.67 -56.61
N GLY A 171 0.29 -8.43 -56.13
CA GLY A 171 0.16 -8.74 -54.70
C GLY A 171 1.35 -9.54 -54.17
N ALA A 172 1.98 -10.34 -55.04
CA ALA A 172 3.07 -11.22 -54.67
C ALA A 172 4.44 -10.51 -54.51
N GLN A 173 4.60 -9.28 -55.00
CA GLN A 173 5.89 -8.58 -54.87
C GLN A 173 5.98 -7.73 -53.59
N LYS A 174 4.83 -7.32 -53.04
CA LYS A 174 4.81 -6.42 -51.87
C LYS A 174 5.19 -7.11 -50.56
N TRP A 175 4.81 -8.37 -50.37
CA TRP A 175 5.19 -9.14 -49.18
C TRP A 175 6.67 -9.52 -49.21
N GLU A 176 7.23 -9.81 -50.38
CA GLU A 176 8.68 -10.05 -50.56
C GLU A 176 9.50 -8.78 -50.24
N LEU A 177 9.11 -7.62 -50.77
CA LEU A 177 9.78 -6.34 -50.48
C LEU A 177 9.68 -5.92 -49.00
N GLU A 178 8.54 -6.15 -48.33
CA GLU A 178 8.40 -5.88 -46.90
C GLU A 178 9.18 -6.88 -46.02
N ALA A 179 9.31 -8.14 -46.46
CA ALA A 179 10.15 -9.13 -45.80
C ALA A 179 11.64 -8.80 -45.93
N GLU A 180 12.09 -8.37 -47.12
CA GLU A 180 13.47 -7.89 -47.35
C GLU A 180 13.79 -6.67 -46.49
N ARG A 181 12.88 -5.69 -46.41
CA ARG A 181 13.09 -4.48 -45.61
C ARG A 181 13.16 -4.77 -44.09
N LYS A 182 12.32 -5.69 -43.59
CA LYS A 182 12.37 -6.13 -42.18
C LYS A 182 13.65 -6.93 -41.88
N ALA A 183 14.18 -7.68 -42.85
CA ALA A 183 15.47 -8.36 -42.71
C ALA A 183 16.65 -7.38 -42.67
N GLU A 184 16.60 -6.29 -43.44
CA GLU A 184 17.62 -5.23 -43.40
C GLU A 184 17.60 -4.44 -42.08
N GLU A 185 16.41 -4.11 -41.55
CA GLU A 185 16.26 -3.37 -40.29
C GLU A 185 16.69 -4.19 -39.05
N GLN A 186 16.62 -5.52 -39.10
CA GLN A 186 17.12 -6.40 -38.03
C GLN A 186 18.63 -6.67 -38.11
N GLY A 187 19.31 -6.29 -39.21
CA GLY A 187 20.72 -6.58 -39.46
C GLY A 187 21.73 -5.50 -39.06
N GLN A 188 21.31 -4.32 -38.61
CA GLN A 188 22.22 -3.21 -38.27
C GLN A 188 22.23 -2.88 -36.77
N PRO A 189 23.34 -3.13 -36.04
CA PRO A 189 23.51 -2.61 -34.69
C PRO A 189 23.78 -1.11 -34.76
N SER A 190 22.79 -0.30 -34.40
CA SER A 190 22.93 1.16 -34.29
C SER A 190 23.73 1.52 -33.04
N ALA A 191 25.04 1.72 -33.24
CA ALA A 191 25.90 2.39 -32.28
C ALA A 191 25.68 3.92 -32.32
N GLN A 192 25.61 4.53 -31.13
CA GLN A 192 25.69 5.98 -30.83
C GLN A 192 24.40 6.82 -30.99
N SER A 193 23.82 7.26 -29.87
CA SER A 193 24.20 8.56 -29.28
C SER A 193 23.74 8.66 -27.82
N SER A 194 24.70 8.72 -26.90
CA SER A 194 24.48 9.00 -25.49
C SER A 194 24.60 10.51 -25.28
N GLY A 195 23.47 11.21 -25.36
CA GLY A 195 23.33 12.62 -25.05
C GLY A 195 22.81 12.81 -23.64
N ASN A 196 23.70 13.24 -22.75
CA ASN A 196 23.50 13.45 -21.32
C ASN A 196 22.55 14.65 -21.08
N GLN A 197 21.23 14.43 -21.02
CA GLN A 197 20.27 15.41 -20.50
C GLN A 197 19.69 14.91 -19.16
N ARG A 198 20.09 15.58 -18.08
CA ARG A 198 19.48 15.43 -16.75
C ARG A 198 18.00 15.84 -16.84
N ALA A 199 17.14 14.87 -16.61
CA ALA A 199 15.70 14.97 -16.73
C ALA A 199 15.08 15.81 -15.60
N ALA A 200 14.52 16.96 -15.97
CA ALA A 200 13.23 17.33 -15.42
C ALA A 200 12.20 16.43 -16.10
N MET A 201 11.34 15.72 -15.34
CA MET A 201 10.27 14.91 -15.92
C MET A 201 9.43 15.79 -16.86
N PRO A 202 9.33 15.47 -18.15
CA PRO A 202 8.37 16.13 -19.01
C PRO A 202 6.98 15.84 -18.47
N GLU A 203 6.11 16.86 -18.43
CA GLU A 203 4.68 16.71 -18.16
C GLU A 203 4.06 15.94 -19.35
N VAL A 204 4.35 14.63 -19.44
CA VAL A 204 3.77 13.76 -20.45
C VAL A 204 2.36 13.45 -19.97
N ARG A 205 1.40 14.21 -20.48
CA ARG A 205 -0.01 13.87 -20.35
C ARG A 205 -0.20 12.53 -21.07
N LEU A 206 -0.69 11.51 -20.37
CA LEU A 206 -1.06 10.23 -21.02
C LEU A 206 -2.02 10.44 -22.21
N ALA A 207 -2.78 11.54 -22.20
CA ALA A 207 -3.64 11.96 -23.29
C ALA A 207 -2.89 12.25 -24.61
N ASP A 208 -1.69 12.82 -24.56
CA ASP A 208 -0.91 13.17 -25.77
C ASP A 208 -0.32 11.92 -26.45
N GLN A 209 -0.25 10.79 -25.74
CA GLN A 209 0.14 9.50 -26.33
C GLN A 209 -1.00 8.82 -27.11
N GLY A 210 -2.25 9.27 -26.96
CA GLY A 210 -3.38 8.81 -27.78
C GLY A 210 -3.31 9.29 -29.24
N ASP A 211 -2.48 10.29 -29.54
CA ASP A 211 -2.40 10.90 -30.88
C ASP A 211 -1.43 10.18 -31.85
N ILE A 212 -0.70 9.15 -31.39
CA ILE A 212 0.42 8.53 -32.12
C ILE A 212 -0.01 7.23 -32.86
N GLY A 213 -1.30 6.88 -32.86
CA GLY A 213 -1.74 5.50 -33.08
C GLY A 213 -2.38 5.12 -34.41
N PHE A 214 -2.49 5.99 -35.42
CA PHE A 214 -3.11 5.59 -36.69
C PHE A 214 -2.06 5.05 -37.68
N GLY A 215 -2.06 3.72 -37.89
CA GLY A 215 -1.23 3.05 -38.89
C GLY A 215 0.18 2.63 -38.46
N ARG A 216 0.53 2.74 -37.17
CA ARG A 216 1.80 2.25 -36.60
C ARG A 216 1.55 1.31 -35.42
N GLU A 217 1.17 0.08 -35.75
CA GLU A 217 0.86 -1.00 -34.81
C GLU A 217 2.01 -1.26 -33.83
N ASP A 218 3.25 -1.20 -34.31
CA ASP A 218 4.45 -1.43 -33.49
C ASP A 218 4.64 -0.37 -32.39
N ILE A 219 4.31 0.91 -32.68
CA ILE A 219 4.42 2.00 -31.72
C ILE A 219 3.30 1.92 -30.68
N LEU A 220 2.10 1.52 -31.08
CA LEU A 220 1.00 1.28 -30.14
C LEU A 220 1.29 0.09 -29.23
N MET A 221 1.89 -0.97 -29.75
CA MET A 221 2.27 -2.15 -28.96
C MET A 221 3.43 -1.82 -28.01
N GLN A 222 4.40 -1.02 -28.46
CA GLN A 222 5.52 -0.54 -27.63
C GLN A 222 5.08 0.51 -26.60
N ALA A 223 4.15 1.40 -26.94
CA ALA A 223 3.48 2.29 -25.99
C ALA A 223 2.64 1.47 -25.01
N ALA A 224 1.90 0.47 -25.48
CA ALA A 224 1.12 -0.41 -24.63
C ALA A 224 1.98 -1.24 -23.69
N ALA A 225 3.20 -1.61 -24.08
CA ALA A 225 4.19 -2.30 -23.27
C ALA A 225 5.01 -1.36 -22.35
N SER A 226 5.10 -0.05 -22.65
CA SER A 226 5.81 0.95 -21.82
C SER A 226 4.90 1.80 -20.93
N VAL A 227 3.58 1.72 -21.12
CA VAL A 227 2.52 2.31 -20.28
C VAL A 227 2.02 1.42 -19.12
N PRO A 228 2.18 0.07 -19.07
CA PRO A 228 1.80 -0.70 -17.89
C PRO A 228 2.67 -0.21 -16.74
N GLY A 229 2.04 0.29 -15.69
CA GLY A 229 2.74 0.81 -14.51
C GLY A 229 2.90 2.32 -14.44
N LYS A 230 2.70 3.11 -15.51
CA LYS A 230 2.75 4.59 -15.37
C LYS A 230 1.65 5.13 -14.45
N HIS A 231 0.43 4.58 -14.57
CA HIS A 231 -0.68 4.95 -13.69
C HIS A 231 -0.44 4.48 -12.25
N VAL A 232 0.19 3.31 -12.07
CA VAL A 232 0.62 2.78 -10.76
C VAL A 232 1.72 3.64 -10.15
N GLU A 233 2.73 4.04 -10.91
CA GLU A 233 3.82 4.91 -10.45
C GLU A 233 3.27 6.29 -10.04
N LEU A 234 2.36 6.85 -10.84
CA LEU A 234 1.67 8.08 -10.52
C LEU A 234 0.81 7.92 -9.25
N PHE A 235 0.13 6.79 -9.09
CA PHE A 235 -0.61 6.46 -7.88
C PHE A 235 0.33 6.36 -6.67
N ARG A 236 1.46 5.66 -6.76
CA ARG A 236 2.47 5.55 -5.67
C ARG A 236 3.01 6.91 -5.24
N LYS A 237 3.34 7.78 -6.21
CA LYS A 237 3.77 9.16 -5.96
C LYS A 237 2.70 9.98 -5.22
N LEU A 238 1.43 9.73 -5.51
CA LEU A 238 0.33 10.36 -4.80
C LEU A 238 0.10 9.73 -3.43
N GLN A 239 0.18 8.41 -3.32
CA GLN A 239 -0.02 7.64 -2.09
C GLN A 239 0.93 8.10 -0.98
N ALA A 240 2.18 8.42 -1.33
CA ALA A 240 3.15 9.00 -0.41
C ALA A 240 2.64 10.25 0.36
N LYS A 241 1.63 10.98 -0.17
CA LYS A 241 1.04 12.15 0.49
C LYS A 241 0.11 11.82 1.65
N TRP A 242 -0.51 10.64 1.67
CA TRP A 242 -1.43 10.24 2.74
C TRP A 242 -0.99 9.01 3.52
N GLN A 243 -0.08 8.20 2.97
CA GLN A 243 0.35 6.93 3.55
C GLN A 243 1.02 7.07 4.92
N CYS A 244 1.71 8.19 5.17
CA CYS A 244 2.28 8.45 6.50
C CYS A 244 1.17 8.59 7.55
N TYR A 245 0.08 9.28 7.24
CA TYR A 245 -1.05 9.44 8.17
C TYR A 245 -1.76 8.12 8.43
N ASP A 246 -1.93 7.27 7.40
CA ASP A 246 -2.46 5.91 7.56
C ASP A 246 -1.59 5.06 8.51
N ALA A 247 -0.28 5.04 8.27
CA ALA A 247 0.67 4.30 9.10
C ALA A 247 0.66 4.77 10.56
N TYR A 248 0.72 6.09 10.79
CA TYR A 248 0.71 6.64 12.14
C TYR A 248 -0.66 6.57 12.82
N ALA A 249 -1.78 6.57 12.08
CA ALA A 249 -3.09 6.31 12.64
C ALA A 249 -3.11 4.93 13.32
N ARG A 250 -2.56 3.91 12.65
CA ARG A 250 -2.50 2.56 13.19
C ARG A 250 -1.54 2.43 14.39
N ILE A 251 -0.37 3.08 14.34
CA ILE A 251 0.58 3.07 15.46
C ILE A 251 -0.03 3.75 16.69
N SER A 252 -0.71 4.88 16.49
CA SER A 252 -1.38 5.61 17.56
C SER A 252 -2.53 4.80 18.17
N MET A 253 -3.26 4.07 17.33
CA MET A 253 -4.27 3.11 17.81
C MET A 253 -3.65 2.01 18.66
N ALA A 254 -2.54 1.41 18.23
CA ALA A 254 -1.86 0.36 18.98
C ALA A 254 -1.33 0.87 20.34
N LEU A 255 -0.76 2.08 20.37
CA LEU A 255 -0.35 2.75 21.61
C LEU A 255 -1.53 3.03 22.53
N GLY A 256 -2.61 3.59 21.98
CA GLY A 256 -3.83 3.89 22.71
C GLY A 256 -4.45 2.65 23.34
N VAL A 257 -4.59 1.55 22.58
CA VAL A 257 -5.14 0.29 23.08
C VAL A 257 -4.24 -0.34 24.16
N ASN A 258 -2.91 -0.30 23.99
CA ASN A 258 -2.01 -0.79 25.03
C ASN A 258 -2.13 0.02 26.33
N GLN A 259 -2.17 1.36 26.23
CA GLN A 259 -2.39 2.23 27.40
C GLN A 259 -3.77 2.01 28.03
N MET A 260 -4.81 1.77 27.23
CA MET A 260 -6.14 1.42 27.72
C MET A 260 -6.10 0.12 28.53
N ILE A 261 -5.45 -0.93 28.02
CA ILE A 261 -5.31 -2.21 28.74
C ILE A 261 -4.55 -2.01 30.06
N GLN A 262 -3.46 -1.23 30.05
CA GLN A 262 -2.76 -0.89 31.28
C GLN A 262 -3.67 -0.14 32.25
N SER A 263 -4.46 0.82 31.77
CA SER A 263 -5.39 1.56 32.63
C SER A 263 -6.47 0.67 33.27
N VAL A 264 -7.02 -0.29 32.51
CA VAL A 264 -7.96 -1.29 33.03
C VAL A 264 -7.26 -2.20 34.04
N ASN A 265 -5.99 -2.55 33.80
CA ASN A 265 -5.19 -3.32 34.75
C ASN A 265 -4.97 -2.55 36.06
N TYR A 266 -4.61 -1.27 36.01
CA TYR A 266 -4.54 -0.39 37.19
C TYR A 266 -5.89 -0.38 37.94
N PHE A 267 -7.00 -0.23 37.24
CA PHE A 267 -8.34 -0.25 37.85
C PHE A 267 -8.64 -1.57 38.57
N VAL A 268 -8.41 -2.71 37.90
CA VAL A 268 -8.68 -4.04 38.48
C VAL A 268 -7.75 -4.35 39.65
N VAL A 269 -6.47 -3.97 39.56
CA VAL A 269 -5.52 -4.09 40.68
C VAL A 269 -5.97 -3.24 41.87
N GLY A 270 -6.38 -2.00 41.61
CA GLY A 270 -6.93 -1.12 42.64
C GLY A 270 -8.16 -1.72 43.31
N PHE A 271 -9.12 -2.20 42.53
CA PHE A 271 -10.32 -2.85 43.04
C PHE A 271 -9.99 -4.10 43.89
N THR A 272 -9.23 -5.04 43.34
CA THR A 272 -8.95 -6.33 44.01
C THR A 272 -8.03 -6.20 45.22
N MET A 273 -7.00 -5.34 45.16
CA MET A 273 -6.02 -5.20 46.23
C MET A 273 -6.41 -4.17 47.28
N ILE A 274 -7.04 -3.06 46.91
CA ILE A 274 -7.40 -1.98 47.85
C ILE A 274 -8.78 -2.22 48.45
N GLN A 275 -9.79 -2.58 47.65
CA GLN A 275 -11.16 -2.77 48.15
C GLN A 275 -11.40 -4.19 48.66
N THR A 276 -11.00 -5.20 47.89
CA THR A 276 -11.26 -6.62 48.26
C THR A 276 -10.15 -7.21 49.13
N CYS A 277 -9.02 -6.51 49.31
CA CYS A 277 -7.86 -6.98 50.07
C CYS A 277 -7.36 -8.38 49.65
N SER A 278 -7.54 -8.76 48.38
CA SER A 278 -7.20 -10.08 47.85
C SER A 278 -6.00 -9.96 46.88
N PRO A 279 -4.75 -10.12 47.37
CA PRO A 279 -3.56 -9.94 46.54
C PRO A 279 -3.44 -11.00 45.45
N SER A 280 -3.89 -12.24 45.70
CA SER A 280 -3.85 -13.32 44.71
C SER A 280 -4.62 -12.96 43.45
N ASN A 281 -5.78 -12.31 43.59
CA ASN A 281 -6.60 -11.88 42.46
C ASN A 281 -5.92 -10.74 41.69
N GLY A 282 -5.26 -9.81 42.39
CA GLY A 282 -4.49 -8.74 41.77
C GLY A 282 -3.32 -9.26 40.91
N TYR A 283 -2.57 -10.24 41.41
CA TYR A 283 -1.51 -10.91 40.65
C TYR A 283 -2.06 -11.64 39.42
N ALA A 284 -3.13 -12.42 39.60
CA ALA A 284 -3.74 -13.17 38.50
C ALA A 284 -4.26 -12.23 37.40
N ALA A 285 -4.97 -11.16 37.75
CA ALA A 285 -5.44 -10.16 36.81
C ALA A 285 -4.28 -9.48 36.07
N THR A 286 -3.22 -9.11 36.78
CA THR A 286 -2.03 -8.49 36.19
C THR A 286 -1.38 -9.41 35.15
N ILE A 287 -1.22 -10.71 35.47
CA ILE A 287 -0.64 -11.68 34.53
C ILE A 287 -1.49 -11.78 33.25
N ILE A 288 -2.82 -11.80 33.39
CA ILE A 288 -3.74 -11.88 32.24
C ILE A 288 -3.62 -10.63 31.37
N PHE A 289 -3.73 -9.43 31.95
CA PHE A 289 -3.66 -8.20 31.18
C PHE A 289 -2.27 -7.96 30.57
N GLN A 290 -1.19 -8.26 31.29
CA GLN A 290 0.15 -8.21 30.70
C GLN A 290 0.26 -9.24 29.55
N GLY A 291 -0.23 -10.46 29.72
CA GLY A 291 -0.28 -11.45 28.64
C GLY A 291 -0.99 -10.93 27.39
N CYS A 292 -2.11 -10.21 27.55
CA CYS A 292 -2.80 -9.55 26.44
C CYS A 292 -1.94 -8.46 25.78
N THR A 293 -1.28 -7.59 26.56
CA THR A 293 -0.39 -6.55 25.99
C THR A 293 0.79 -7.15 25.23
N PHE A 294 1.39 -8.24 25.74
CA PHE A 294 2.42 -8.98 25.04
C PHE A 294 1.89 -9.56 23.72
N GLY A 295 0.73 -10.22 23.76
CA GLY A 295 0.08 -10.78 22.57
C GLY A 295 -0.18 -9.72 21.49
N LEU A 296 -0.75 -8.57 21.87
CA LEU A 296 -0.99 -7.46 20.94
C LEU A 296 0.31 -6.90 20.35
N ALA A 297 1.35 -6.73 21.17
CA ALA A 297 2.64 -6.26 20.69
C ALA A 297 3.28 -7.21 19.66
N PHE A 298 3.17 -8.52 19.86
CA PHE A 298 3.63 -9.52 18.88
C PHE A 298 2.80 -9.53 17.60
N LEU A 299 1.52 -9.17 17.65
CA LEU A 299 0.66 -9.09 16.47
C LEU A 299 0.92 -7.81 15.67
N ASP A 300 1.18 -6.69 16.33
CA ASP A 300 1.38 -5.38 15.69
C ASP A 300 2.81 -5.16 15.17
N ILE A 301 3.83 -5.66 15.89
CA ILE A 301 5.25 -5.46 15.54
C ILE A 301 5.81 -6.71 14.84
N ALA A 302 6.18 -6.60 13.57
CA ALA A 302 6.76 -7.70 12.79
C ALA A 302 8.23 -7.48 12.39
N GLY A 303 8.70 -6.23 12.30
CA GLY A 303 10.05 -5.93 11.79
C GLY A 303 11.19 -6.02 12.81
N LEU A 304 10.92 -6.38 14.07
CA LEU A 304 11.96 -6.55 15.09
C LEU A 304 12.20 -8.02 15.42
N LYS A 305 13.46 -8.35 15.76
CA LYS A 305 13.80 -9.64 16.39
C LYS A 305 12.89 -9.86 17.61
N LYS A 306 12.32 -11.05 17.74
CA LYS A 306 11.38 -11.43 18.82
C LYS A 306 11.90 -11.07 20.22
N TRP A 307 13.20 -11.20 20.47
CA TRP A 307 13.83 -10.80 21.74
C TRP A 307 13.70 -9.30 22.06
N LYS A 308 13.79 -8.41 21.06
CA LYS A 308 13.64 -6.97 21.26
C LYS A 308 12.19 -6.60 21.60
N ILE A 309 11.22 -7.26 20.96
CA ILE A 309 9.79 -7.09 21.28
C ILE A 309 9.54 -7.55 22.72
N PHE A 310 10.08 -8.71 23.09
CA PHE A 310 9.99 -9.23 24.43
C PHE A 310 10.61 -8.29 25.48
N ALA A 311 11.82 -7.78 25.23
CA ALA A 311 12.47 -6.81 26.12
C ALA A 311 11.67 -5.51 26.27
N LEU A 312 11.12 -4.98 25.16
CA LEU A 312 10.25 -3.81 25.19
C LEU A 312 9.03 -4.05 26.09
N GLN A 313 8.38 -5.20 25.97
CA GLN A 313 7.21 -5.53 26.77
C GLN A 313 7.55 -5.82 28.24
N ILE A 314 8.74 -6.38 28.54
CA ILE A 314 9.22 -6.48 29.93
C ILE A 314 9.32 -5.09 30.57
N VAL A 315 9.93 -4.12 29.88
CA VAL A 315 10.06 -2.76 30.41
C VAL A 315 8.68 -2.14 30.66
N GLY A 316 7.71 -2.37 29.77
CA GLY A 316 6.32 -1.90 29.94
C GLY A 316 5.53 -2.60 31.05
N ALA A 317 5.86 -3.86 31.36
CA ALA A 317 5.21 -4.60 32.45
C ALA A 317 5.78 -4.24 33.84
N MET A 318 7.01 -3.73 33.91
CA MET A 318 7.69 -3.42 35.18
C MET A 318 6.91 -2.44 36.09
N PRO A 319 6.35 -1.31 35.59
CA PRO A 319 5.53 -0.41 36.43
C PRO A 319 4.41 -1.14 37.18
N MET A 320 3.71 -2.07 36.51
CA MET A 320 2.63 -2.86 37.10
C MET A 320 3.13 -3.91 38.10
N VAL A 321 4.23 -4.60 37.81
CA VAL A 321 4.81 -5.58 38.74
C VAL A 321 5.28 -4.90 40.03
N ILE A 322 5.98 -3.76 39.90
CA ILE A 322 6.44 -2.97 41.04
C ILE A 322 5.22 -2.48 41.83
N LEU A 323 4.17 -1.98 41.16
CA LEU A 323 2.94 -1.54 41.82
C LEU A 323 2.29 -2.66 42.65
N VAL A 324 2.05 -3.83 42.05
CA VAL A 324 1.40 -4.95 42.75
C VAL A 324 2.25 -5.42 43.93
N ALA A 325 3.58 -5.44 43.78
CA ALA A 325 4.49 -5.74 44.89
C ALA A 325 4.39 -4.70 46.02
N MET A 326 4.37 -3.41 45.68
CA MET A 326 4.21 -2.32 46.65
C MET A 326 2.88 -2.42 47.41
N LEU A 327 1.77 -2.66 46.70
CA LEU A 327 0.45 -2.82 47.31
C LEU A 327 0.38 -4.08 48.19
N THR A 328 1.07 -5.16 47.82
CA THR A 328 1.15 -6.38 48.65
C THR A 328 1.87 -6.12 49.96
N VAL A 329 2.99 -5.39 49.92
CA VAL A 329 3.73 -4.99 51.14
C VAL A 329 2.88 -4.06 52.01
N ALA A 330 2.20 -3.09 51.39
CA ALA A 330 1.30 -2.18 52.10
C ALA A 330 0.13 -2.92 52.79
N ASN A 331 -0.48 -3.91 52.13
CA ASN A 331 -1.56 -4.72 52.69
C ASN A 331 -1.09 -5.58 53.86
N ARG A 332 0.13 -6.13 53.81
CA ARG A 332 0.72 -6.85 54.96
C ARG A 332 0.95 -5.93 56.15
N GLY A 333 1.47 -4.73 55.92
CA GLY A 333 1.68 -3.72 56.96
C GLY A 333 0.38 -3.32 57.66
N ARG A 334 -0.74 -3.29 56.94
CA ARG A 334 -2.06 -2.98 57.49
C ARG A 334 -2.59 -4.01 58.49
N SER A 335 -2.14 -5.26 58.38
CA SER A 335 -2.51 -6.34 59.29
C SER A 335 -1.64 -6.37 60.56
N GLY A 336 -0.47 -5.73 60.53
CA GLY A 336 0.40 -5.58 61.69
C GLY A 336 0.18 -4.23 62.38
N SER A 337 0.46 -4.15 63.68
CA SER A 337 0.48 -2.87 64.42
C SER A 337 1.68 -1.98 64.04
N GLU A 338 2.55 -2.41 63.12
CA GLU A 338 3.71 -1.62 62.69
C GLU A 338 3.28 -0.46 61.79
N SER A 339 3.39 0.72 62.39
CA SER A 339 2.78 1.97 61.96
C SER A 339 3.63 2.68 60.90
N ILE A 340 2.98 3.14 59.83
CA ILE A 340 3.27 4.34 58.99
C ILE A 340 4.62 4.39 58.26
N ALA A 341 5.74 4.02 58.87
CA ALA A 341 7.08 4.06 58.29
C ALA A 341 7.26 3.11 57.10
N LEU A 342 6.70 1.90 57.16
CA LEU A 342 6.71 0.94 56.05
C LEU A 342 5.84 1.41 54.88
N LEU A 343 4.77 2.16 55.17
CA LEU A 343 3.95 2.78 54.15
C LEU A 343 4.74 3.89 53.45
N SER A 344 5.40 4.75 54.24
CA SER A 344 6.27 5.84 53.74
C SER A 344 7.39 5.33 52.83
N SER A 345 7.98 4.17 53.14
CA SER A 345 9.06 3.62 52.32
C SER A 345 8.57 3.07 50.97
N ALA A 346 7.37 2.50 50.92
CA ALA A 346 6.75 2.04 49.68
C ALA A 346 6.48 3.19 48.69
N PHE A 347 6.26 4.42 49.18
CA PHE A 347 6.06 5.59 48.31
C PHE A 347 7.33 6.04 47.56
N TYR A 348 8.54 5.70 48.02
CA TYR A 348 9.78 6.13 47.33
C TYR A 348 9.97 5.46 45.96
N ALA A 349 9.32 4.32 45.70
CA ALA A 349 9.39 3.64 44.40
C ALA A 349 8.36 4.17 43.39
N SER A 350 7.45 5.06 43.78
CA SER A 350 6.46 5.65 42.86
C SER A 350 7.08 6.41 41.68
N PRO A 351 8.09 7.29 41.85
CA PRO A 351 8.73 7.97 40.74
C PRO A 351 9.36 7.01 39.75
N LEU A 352 9.84 5.85 40.22
CA LEU A 352 10.43 4.82 39.37
C LEU A 352 9.39 4.20 38.44
N CYS A 353 8.16 3.94 38.90
CA CYS A 353 7.07 3.45 38.05
C CYS A 353 6.75 4.42 36.91
N ALA A 354 6.59 5.71 37.22
CA ALA A 354 6.31 6.74 36.22
C ALA A 354 7.47 6.88 35.22
N PHE A 355 8.71 6.82 35.70
CA PHE A 355 9.90 6.87 34.85
C PHE A 355 10.02 5.66 33.92
N LEU A 356 9.74 4.45 34.41
CA LEU A 356 9.75 3.24 33.59
C LEU A 356 8.65 3.25 32.53
N GLU A 357 7.46 3.75 32.87
CA GLU A 357 6.38 3.96 31.89
C GLU A 357 6.80 4.94 30.79
N ALA A 358 7.43 6.06 31.17
CA ALA A 358 7.94 7.04 30.22
C ALA A 358 9.04 6.46 29.31
N ILE A 359 9.96 5.66 29.88
CA ILE A 359 10.96 4.93 29.10
C ILE A 359 10.29 3.96 28.12
N TRP A 360 9.29 3.21 28.58
CA TRP A 360 8.58 2.26 27.72
C TRP A 360 7.91 2.97 26.54
N LEU A 361 7.21 4.08 26.80
CA LEU A 361 6.61 4.92 25.77
C LEU A 361 7.66 5.43 24.78
N GLU A 362 8.81 5.91 25.26
CA GLU A 362 9.85 6.38 24.34
C GLU A 362 10.51 5.26 23.53
N LEU A 363 10.74 4.09 24.12
CA LEU A 363 11.23 2.94 23.37
C LEU A 363 10.22 2.48 22.30
N PHE A 364 8.92 2.59 22.59
CA PHE A 364 7.87 2.34 21.61
C PHE A 364 7.87 3.39 20.50
N MET A 365 8.00 4.68 20.83
CA MET A 365 8.09 5.77 19.86
C MET A 365 9.36 5.67 18.99
N MET A 366 10.50 5.29 19.57
CA MET A 366 11.73 4.99 18.81
C MET A 366 11.56 3.79 17.88
N THR A 367 10.72 2.83 18.27
CA THR A 367 10.34 1.71 17.41
C THR A 367 9.50 2.19 16.22
N ALA A 368 8.63 3.18 16.43
CA ALA A 368 7.83 3.85 15.43
C ALA A 368 8.58 4.90 14.58
N LYS A 369 9.88 5.13 14.82
CA LYS A 369 10.68 6.06 14.00
C LYS A 369 10.64 5.65 12.52
N PRO A 370 10.46 6.60 11.58
CA PRO A 370 10.45 6.30 10.16
C PRO A 370 11.80 5.73 9.71
N THR A 371 11.76 4.81 8.74
CA THR A 371 12.96 4.32 8.04
C THR A 371 13.40 5.35 6.99
N ASP A 372 14.69 5.44 6.68
CA ASP A 372 15.27 6.36 5.68
C ASP A 372 14.91 6.01 4.21
N ASP A 373 13.82 5.27 3.99
CA ASP A 373 13.31 4.93 2.66
C ASP A 373 12.57 6.11 2.03
N GLU A 374 12.37 6.08 0.70
CA GLU A 374 11.70 7.15 -0.07
C GLU A 374 10.32 7.54 0.49
N ALA A 375 9.59 6.58 1.06
CA ALA A 375 8.27 6.82 1.66
C ALA A 375 8.33 7.23 3.15
N SER A 376 9.49 7.16 3.81
CA SER A 376 9.70 7.49 5.22
C SER A 376 8.69 6.81 6.18
N LEU A 377 8.38 5.53 5.93
CA LEU A 377 7.33 4.81 6.66
C LEU A 377 7.90 4.01 7.85
N PRO A 378 7.11 3.83 8.92
CA PRO A 378 7.48 2.99 10.06
C PRO A 378 7.28 1.50 9.73
N ARG A 379 8.16 0.94 8.89
CA ARG A 379 8.09 -0.44 8.36
C ARG A 379 8.21 -1.55 9.42
N LYS A 380 8.52 -1.22 10.67
CA LYS A 380 8.61 -2.20 11.77
C LYS A 380 7.24 -2.73 12.21
N PHE A 381 6.16 -2.05 11.84
CA PHE A 381 4.80 -2.46 12.12
C PHE A 381 4.22 -3.28 10.96
N ARG A 382 3.61 -4.42 11.29
CA ARG A 382 3.10 -5.39 10.30
C ARG A 382 2.06 -4.78 9.37
N THR A 383 1.15 -3.99 9.93
CA THR A 383 0.08 -3.30 9.18
C THR A 383 0.60 -2.27 8.19
N VAL A 384 1.81 -1.72 8.42
CA VAL A 384 2.47 -0.80 7.51
C VAL A 384 3.13 -1.54 6.36
N LEU A 385 3.53 -2.79 6.58
CA LEU A 385 4.04 -3.65 5.51
C LEU A 385 2.94 -3.95 4.48
N PHE A 386 1.73 -4.27 4.95
CA PHE A 386 0.58 -4.54 4.09
C PHE A 386 -0.03 -3.31 3.41
N LEU A 387 0.49 -2.10 3.71
CA LEU A 387 0.06 -0.88 3.01
C LEU A 387 0.63 -0.77 1.60
N ASP A 388 1.76 -1.41 1.34
CA ASP A 388 2.39 -1.37 0.03
C ASP A 388 1.87 -2.51 -0.83
N VAL A 389 0.67 -2.33 -1.41
CA VAL A 389 0.02 -3.31 -2.31
C VAL A 389 0.90 -3.62 -3.53
N PHE A 390 1.75 -2.67 -3.92
CA PHE A 390 2.69 -2.77 -5.04
C PHE A 390 4.15 -2.95 -4.58
N GLY A 391 4.37 -3.13 -3.27
CA GLY A 391 5.69 -3.40 -2.74
C GLY A 391 6.24 -4.67 -3.36
N ASP A 392 7.56 -4.73 -3.54
CA ASP A 392 8.24 -5.91 -4.07
C ASP A 392 7.72 -7.15 -3.34
N ALA A 393 6.97 -8.00 -4.06
CA ALA A 393 6.60 -9.33 -3.59
C ALA A 393 7.83 -10.20 -3.25
N ALA A 394 9.04 -9.72 -3.58
CA ALA A 394 10.31 -10.28 -3.18
C ALA A 394 10.67 -10.05 -1.70
N PHE A 395 10.06 -9.08 -1.00
CA PHE A 395 10.17 -8.97 0.45
C PHE A 395 8.99 -9.68 1.10
N ASP A 396 8.96 -11.01 0.98
CA ASP A 396 8.12 -11.80 1.86
C ASP A 396 8.79 -11.84 3.24
N PRO A 397 8.21 -11.21 4.29
CA PRO A 397 8.77 -11.28 5.64
C PRO A 397 8.88 -12.73 6.13
N THR A 398 8.07 -13.63 5.58
CA THR A 398 8.14 -15.07 5.82
C THR A 398 9.40 -15.66 5.21
N GLU A 399 9.79 -15.27 3.98
CA GLU A 399 11.06 -15.68 3.39
C GLU A 399 12.26 -15.11 4.13
N ALA A 400 12.21 -13.88 4.63
CA ALA A 400 13.27 -13.32 5.47
C ALA A 400 13.39 -14.04 6.82
N GLU A 401 12.27 -14.41 7.45
CA GLU A 401 12.27 -15.26 8.64
C GLU A 401 12.78 -16.68 8.33
N HIS A 402 12.36 -17.27 7.20
CA HIS A 402 12.83 -18.59 6.75
C HIS A 402 14.31 -18.58 6.41
N ALA A 403 14.80 -17.55 5.72
CA ALA A 403 16.21 -17.34 5.39
C ALA A 403 17.06 -17.15 6.64
N ALA A 404 16.55 -16.45 7.67
CA ALA A 404 17.25 -16.34 8.95
C ALA A 404 17.28 -17.67 9.71
N VAL A 405 16.22 -18.49 9.60
CA VAL A 405 16.17 -19.83 10.19
C VAL A 405 17.11 -20.78 9.44
N THR A 406 17.11 -20.80 8.11
CA THR A 406 18.02 -21.65 7.31
C THR A 406 19.47 -21.23 7.47
N ALA A 407 19.78 -19.94 7.43
CA ALA A 407 21.15 -19.46 7.70
C ALA A 407 21.64 -19.83 9.11
N GLY A 408 20.74 -19.86 10.10
CA GLY A 408 21.05 -20.34 11.45
C GLY A 408 21.24 -21.87 11.54
N VAL A 409 20.57 -22.64 10.69
CA VAL A 409 20.73 -24.10 10.58
C VAL A 409 22.01 -24.45 9.83
N ASP A 410 22.31 -23.76 8.74
CA ASP A 410 23.49 -23.99 7.90
C ASP A 410 24.77 -23.63 8.66
N GLY A 411 24.80 -22.50 9.38
CA GLY A 411 25.94 -22.15 10.24
C GLY A 411 26.18 -23.17 11.36
N LYS A 412 25.12 -23.81 11.87
CA LYS A 412 25.23 -24.84 12.90
C LYS A 412 25.66 -26.19 12.33
N MET A 413 25.33 -26.49 11.08
CA MET A 413 25.83 -27.67 10.37
C MET A 413 27.31 -27.53 10.01
N GLU A 414 27.78 -26.35 9.62
CA GLU A 414 29.21 -26.10 9.41
C GLU A 414 30.02 -26.26 10.70
N GLU A 415 29.54 -25.71 11.82
CA GLU A 415 30.21 -25.86 13.13
C GLU A 415 30.31 -27.34 13.55
N LEU A 416 29.24 -28.13 13.36
CA LEU A 416 29.26 -29.58 13.62
C LEU A 416 30.19 -30.36 12.67
N ARG A 417 30.34 -29.91 11.42
CA ARG A 417 31.23 -30.53 10.44
C ARG A 417 32.70 -30.27 10.79
N ASP A 418 33.02 -29.07 11.23
CA ASP A 418 34.37 -28.70 11.70
C ASP A 418 34.75 -29.45 12.98
N ASP A 419 33.81 -29.64 13.90
CA ASP A 419 34.03 -30.42 15.13
C ASP A 419 34.19 -31.92 14.86
N ALA A 420 33.48 -32.47 13.86
CA ALA A 420 33.69 -33.84 13.41
C ALA A 420 35.08 -34.02 12.77
N ALA A 421 35.49 -33.09 11.90
CA ALA A 421 36.81 -33.11 11.27
C ALA A 421 37.95 -33.01 12.30
N LYS A 422 37.78 -32.22 13.37
CA LYS A 422 38.75 -32.12 14.47
C LYS A 422 38.82 -33.37 15.35
N ARG A 423 37.81 -34.24 15.33
CA ARG A 423 37.82 -35.52 16.09
C ARG A 423 38.45 -36.67 15.31
N GLU A 424 38.52 -36.55 13.99
CA GLU A 424 39.13 -37.55 13.10
C GLU A 424 40.62 -37.29 12.83
N ALA A 425 41.11 -36.07 13.08
CA ALA A 425 42.52 -35.69 13.08
C ALA A 425 43.14 -35.87 14.48
#